data_AF-A3K907-F1
#
_entry.id   AF-A3K907-F1
#
_cell.length_a   1.000
_cell.length_b   1.000
_cell.length_c   1.000
_cell.angle_alpha   90.00
_cell.angle_beta   90.00
_cell.angle_gamma   90.00
#
_symmetry.space_group_name_H-M   'P 1'
#
loop_
_entity.id
_entity.type
_entity.pdbx_description
1 polymer ?
#
loop_
_entity_poly.entity_id
_entity_poly.type
_entity_poly.pdbx_seq_one_letter_code
_entity_poly.pdbx_strand_id
1 'polypeptide(L)'
;MESTEGARRWEAVGRLEIAGEAFCTGALITPSLVLTAAHCLFDPATGARVPVDDIQFLAGWRNGRAAAYRRTRKAMPHPKYDFASSDGVARVGHDIALIELQHPIRNTTVLPFGTSDLPVPGAEVGVVSYAHNRSEAPSMQDLCTVIAHQSDMLVLSCSVDFGASGSPVFAFGADGEARIVSVISAKAEADGKPVSLAVDLLDPLTELRAALETAQDPGNGLERMAAGARRETGAKFVKP
;
A
#
# COMPACT_ATOMS: atom_id res chain seq x y z
N MET A 1 -22.91 -12.25 6.39
CA MET A 1 -23.53 -11.49 5.28
C MET A 1 -23.09 -10.05 5.42
N GLU A 2 -22.00 -9.68 4.74
CA GLU A 2 -21.54 -8.29 4.69
C GLU A 2 -22.54 -7.53 3.81
N SER A 3 -23.18 -6.49 4.34
CA SER A 3 -24.16 -5.72 3.59
C SER A 3 -23.46 -5.04 2.40
N THR A 4 -24.19 -4.87 1.30
CA THR A 4 -23.70 -4.18 0.09
C THR A 4 -23.23 -2.75 0.37
N GLU A 5 -23.69 -2.15 1.47
CA GLU A 5 -23.26 -0.83 1.98
C GLU A 5 -21.93 -0.89 2.74
N GLY A 6 -21.70 -1.92 3.56
CA GLY A 6 -20.42 -2.12 4.24
C GLY A 6 -19.27 -2.31 3.23
N ALA A 7 -19.52 -3.02 2.14
CA ALA A 7 -18.54 -3.22 1.08
C ALA A 7 -18.27 -1.95 0.24
N ARG A 8 -19.24 -1.03 0.11
CA ARG A 8 -19.04 0.25 -0.58
C ARG A 8 -18.12 1.19 0.19
N ARG A 9 -18.13 1.10 1.52
CA ARG A 9 -17.33 1.95 2.41
C ARG A 9 -15.81 1.78 2.21
N TRP A 10 -15.39 0.62 1.67
CA TRP A 10 -13.98 0.27 1.52
C TRP A 10 -13.50 0.27 0.07
N GLU A 11 -14.26 0.85 -0.87
CA GLU A 11 -13.90 0.85 -2.31
C GLU A 11 -12.57 1.55 -2.63
N ALA A 12 -12.11 2.45 -1.76
CA ALA A 12 -10.79 3.08 -1.86
C ALA A 12 -9.63 2.23 -1.34
N VAL A 13 -9.93 1.11 -0.68
CA VAL A 13 -8.95 0.04 -0.45
C VAL A 13 -8.92 -0.83 -1.70
N GLY A 14 -7.72 -1.17 -2.14
CA GLY A 14 -7.51 -1.93 -3.37
C GLY A 14 -6.39 -2.93 -3.26
N ARG A 15 -6.43 -3.90 -4.17
CA ARG A 15 -5.37 -4.88 -4.35
C ARG A 15 -4.25 -4.25 -5.18
N LEU A 16 -3.02 -4.43 -4.74
CA LEU A 16 -1.82 -4.11 -5.51
C LEU A 16 -1.31 -5.40 -6.13
N GLU A 17 -1.34 -5.50 -7.45
CA GLU A 17 -0.68 -6.59 -8.19
C GLU A 17 0.76 -6.16 -8.48
N ILE A 18 1.71 -7.05 -8.18
CA ILE A 18 3.15 -6.77 -8.24
C ILE A 18 3.80 -7.88 -9.08
N ALA A 19 4.34 -7.51 -10.23
CA ALA A 19 5.02 -8.41 -11.18
C ALA A 19 4.21 -9.63 -11.62
N GLY A 20 2.88 -9.62 -11.44
CA GLY A 20 1.99 -10.74 -11.77
C GLY A 20 2.13 -11.98 -10.86
N GLU A 21 2.96 -11.91 -9.83
CA GLU A 21 3.29 -13.05 -8.95
C GLU A 21 2.87 -12.81 -7.50
N ALA A 22 2.99 -11.57 -7.03
CA ALA A 22 2.68 -11.18 -5.67
C ALA A 22 1.56 -10.14 -5.62
N PHE A 23 0.90 -10.06 -4.46
CA PHE A 23 -0.03 -8.97 -4.21
C PHE A 23 0.09 -8.43 -2.79
N CYS A 24 -0.17 -7.14 -2.67
CA CYS A 24 -0.32 -6.41 -1.41
C CYS A 24 -1.69 -5.73 -1.36
N THR A 25 -1.96 -5.06 -0.25
CA THR A 25 -3.08 -4.12 -0.13
C THR A 25 -2.55 -2.68 -0.21
N GLY A 26 -3.36 -1.77 -0.73
CA GLY A 26 -3.12 -0.34 -0.63
C GLY A 26 -4.42 0.44 -0.49
N ALA A 27 -4.33 1.72 -0.12
CA ALA A 27 -5.48 2.58 0.08
C ALA A 27 -5.29 3.96 -0.56
N LEU A 28 -6.32 4.46 -1.25
CA LEU A 28 -6.29 5.83 -1.78
C LEU A 28 -6.38 6.85 -0.65
N ILE A 29 -5.40 7.76 -0.60
CA ILE A 29 -5.38 8.93 0.28
C ILE A 29 -5.60 10.25 -0.48
N THR A 30 -5.51 10.19 -1.81
CA THR A 30 -5.99 11.23 -2.75
C THR A 30 -6.48 10.53 -4.02
N PRO A 31 -7.11 11.23 -4.98
CA PRO A 31 -7.53 10.60 -6.24
C PRO A 31 -6.39 9.94 -7.04
N SER A 32 -5.13 10.30 -6.81
CA SER A 32 -3.97 9.78 -7.54
C SER A 32 -2.86 9.21 -6.67
N LEU A 33 -3.04 9.16 -5.34
CA LEU A 33 -2.02 8.63 -4.42
C LEU A 33 -2.57 7.46 -3.64
N VAL A 34 -1.86 6.34 -3.72
CA VAL A 34 -2.10 5.13 -2.95
C VAL A 34 -1.03 4.99 -1.88
N LEU A 35 -1.47 4.78 -0.65
CA LEU A 35 -0.65 4.45 0.51
C LEU A 35 -0.52 2.93 0.62
N THR A 36 0.69 2.44 0.87
CA THR A 36 0.99 1.01 1.07
C THR A 36 2.29 0.83 1.86
N ALA A 37 2.76 -0.41 2.02
CA ALA A 37 4.03 -0.74 2.67
C ALA A 37 5.20 -0.63 1.68
N ALA A 38 6.38 -0.26 2.17
CA ALA A 38 7.58 -0.12 1.33
C ALA A 38 8.06 -1.45 0.78
N HIS A 39 8.05 -2.51 1.58
CA HIS A 39 8.49 -3.84 1.16
C HIS A 39 7.70 -4.40 -0.04
N CYS A 40 6.47 -3.92 -0.27
CA CYS A 40 5.67 -4.29 -1.45
C CYS A 40 6.29 -3.79 -2.77
N LEU A 41 7.22 -2.84 -2.72
CA LEU A 41 7.92 -2.31 -3.89
C LEU A 41 9.22 -3.06 -4.19
N PHE A 42 9.51 -4.15 -3.48
CA PHE A 42 10.74 -4.92 -3.61
C PHE A 42 10.44 -6.40 -3.83
N ASP A 43 11.26 -7.02 -4.66
CA ASP A 43 11.27 -8.46 -4.86
C ASP A 43 11.90 -9.13 -3.62
N PRO A 44 11.19 -10.06 -2.94
CA PRO A 44 11.69 -10.66 -1.70
C PRO A 44 12.85 -11.64 -1.89
N ALA A 45 13.05 -12.17 -3.10
CA ALA A 45 14.13 -13.10 -3.39
C ALA A 45 15.45 -12.38 -3.72
N THR A 46 15.36 -11.23 -4.40
CA THR A 46 16.51 -10.49 -4.92
C THR A 46 16.79 -9.20 -4.15
N GLY A 47 15.80 -8.66 -3.43
CA GLY A 47 15.85 -7.33 -2.81
C GLY A 47 15.82 -6.19 -3.82
N ALA A 48 15.61 -6.47 -5.11
CA ALA A 48 15.56 -5.46 -6.16
C ALA A 48 14.22 -4.72 -6.14
N ARG A 49 14.24 -3.44 -6.50
CA ARG A 49 13.02 -2.63 -6.60
C ARG A 49 12.22 -3.04 -7.83
N VAL A 50 10.93 -3.34 -7.64
CA VAL A 50 10.02 -3.76 -8.70
C VAL A 50 9.81 -2.61 -9.69
N PRO A 51 9.85 -2.86 -11.01
CA PRO A 51 9.54 -1.85 -12.01
C PRO A 51 8.12 -1.29 -11.85
N VAL A 52 7.93 0.01 -12.01
CA VAL A 52 6.62 0.65 -11.85
C VAL A 52 5.60 0.18 -12.89
N ASP A 53 6.06 -0.25 -14.07
CA ASP A 53 5.21 -0.81 -15.12
C ASP A 53 4.61 -2.17 -14.73
N ASP A 54 5.22 -2.84 -13.76
CA ASP A 54 4.79 -4.13 -13.22
C ASP A 54 3.93 -3.98 -11.95
N ILE A 55 3.57 -2.74 -11.59
CA ILE A 55 2.73 -2.44 -10.42
C ILE A 55 1.39 -1.87 -10.87
N GLN A 56 0.30 -2.53 -10.48
CA GLN A 56 -1.06 -2.11 -10.78
C GLN A 56 -1.93 -2.04 -9.52
N PHE A 57 -2.69 -0.95 -9.38
CA PHE A 57 -3.67 -0.78 -8.31
C PHE A 57 -5.10 -1.06 -8.81
N LEU A 58 -5.81 -1.92 -8.08
CA LEU A 58 -7.15 -2.40 -8.38
C LEU A 58 -8.09 -1.97 -7.24
N ALA A 59 -8.66 -0.77 -7.36
CA ALA A 59 -9.53 -0.18 -6.36
C ALA A 59 -10.86 -0.93 -6.28
N GLY A 60 -11.30 -1.28 -5.06
CA GLY A 60 -12.57 -1.96 -4.84
C GLY A 60 -12.68 -3.29 -5.58
N TRP A 61 -11.55 -4.00 -5.73
CA TRP A 61 -11.50 -5.33 -6.35
C TRP A 61 -12.48 -6.27 -5.66
N ARG A 62 -13.42 -6.83 -6.42
CA ARG A 62 -14.38 -7.81 -5.93
C ARG A 62 -14.82 -8.79 -7.02
N ASN A 63 -14.82 -10.09 -6.73
CA ASN A 63 -15.29 -11.17 -7.59
C ASN A 63 -14.75 -11.06 -9.03
N GLY A 64 -13.42 -10.95 -9.16
CA GLY A 64 -12.75 -10.81 -10.46
C GLY A 64 -12.82 -9.42 -11.10
N ARG A 65 -13.38 -8.40 -10.44
CA ARG A 65 -13.54 -7.06 -11.03
C ARG A 65 -13.22 -5.92 -10.07
N ALA A 66 -12.40 -4.96 -10.51
CA ALA A 66 -12.19 -3.70 -9.80
C ALA A 66 -13.22 -2.63 -10.20
N ALA A 67 -13.51 -1.73 -9.26
CA ALA A 67 -14.20 -0.47 -9.58
C ALA A 67 -13.32 0.43 -10.47
N ALA A 68 -11.99 0.39 -10.26
CA ALA A 68 -11.03 1.05 -11.13
C ALA A 68 -9.70 0.30 -11.18
N TYR A 69 -9.12 0.26 -12.38
CA TYR A 69 -7.78 -0.26 -12.64
C TYR A 69 -6.85 0.90 -12.95
N ARG A 70 -5.69 0.98 -12.28
CA ARG A 70 -4.71 2.05 -12.51
C ARG A 70 -3.30 1.51 -12.52
N ARG A 71 -2.55 1.88 -13.56
CA ARG A 71 -1.10 1.68 -13.62
C ARG A 71 -0.39 2.72 -12.78
N THR A 72 0.82 2.38 -12.37
CA THR A 72 1.69 3.24 -11.59
C THR A 72 2.49 4.19 -12.47
N ARG A 73 2.58 5.45 -12.05
CA ARG A 73 3.45 6.48 -12.63
C ARG A 73 4.74 6.61 -11.83
N LYS A 74 4.63 6.61 -10.50
CA LYS A 74 5.77 6.60 -9.59
C LYS A 74 5.47 5.69 -8.41
N ALA A 75 6.48 5.01 -7.89
CA ALA A 75 6.37 4.28 -6.63
C ALA A 75 7.54 4.67 -5.73
N MET A 76 7.29 5.29 -4.59
CA MET A 76 8.32 5.81 -3.69
C MET A 76 8.22 5.14 -2.31
N PRO A 77 9.17 4.26 -1.94
CA PRO A 77 9.34 3.83 -0.56
C PRO A 77 9.90 4.98 0.27
N HIS A 78 9.70 4.91 1.59
CA HIS A 78 10.24 5.92 2.49
C HIS A 78 11.76 6.07 2.30
N PRO A 79 12.34 7.28 2.26
CA PRO A 79 13.78 7.47 1.98
C PRO A 79 14.72 6.76 2.96
N LYS A 80 14.26 6.54 4.21
CA LYS A 80 14.99 5.81 5.26
C LYS A 80 14.70 4.30 5.28
N TYR A 81 13.83 3.82 4.39
CA TYR A 81 13.53 2.39 4.29
C TYR A 81 14.70 1.64 3.67
N ASP A 82 15.21 0.65 4.41
CA ASP A 82 16.21 -0.28 3.93
C ASP A 82 15.64 -1.71 3.95
N PHE A 83 15.41 -2.25 2.75
CA PHE A 83 14.89 -3.61 2.57
C PHE A 83 15.84 -4.67 3.13
N ALA A 84 17.15 -4.45 3.04
CA ALA A 84 18.19 -5.39 3.42
C ALA A 84 18.60 -5.28 4.90
N SER A 85 18.05 -4.30 5.63
CA SER A 85 18.36 -4.09 7.04
C SER A 85 18.00 -5.33 7.87
N SER A 86 18.95 -5.74 8.72
CA SER A 86 18.73 -6.76 9.74
C SER A 86 18.05 -6.21 10.99
N ASP A 87 17.94 -4.89 11.14
CA ASP A 87 17.19 -4.25 12.21
C ASP A 87 15.69 -4.24 11.86
N GLY A 88 15.00 -5.28 12.33
CA GLY A 88 13.58 -5.45 12.11
C GLY A 88 12.72 -4.31 12.67
N VAL A 89 13.16 -3.64 13.75
CA VAL A 89 12.41 -2.55 14.39
C VAL A 89 12.51 -1.28 13.55
N ALA A 90 13.74 -0.87 13.19
CA ALA A 90 13.96 0.29 12.34
C ALA A 90 13.36 0.11 10.94
N ARG A 91 13.32 -1.13 10.43
CA ARG A 91 12.70 -1.46 9.15
C ARG A 91 11.19 -1.23 9.18
N VAL A 92 10.50 -1.64 10.25
CA VAL A 92 9.04 -1.44 10.41
C VAL A 92 8.70 0.05 10.46
N GLY A 93 9.44 0.85 11.24
CA GLY A 93 9.16 2.29 11.38
C GLY A 93 9.20 3.10 10.08
N HIS A 94 9.86 2.57 9.04
CA HIS A 94 9.92 3.20 7.72
C HIS A 94 9.27 2.35 6.62
N ASP A 95 8.55 1.28 6.96
CA ASP A 95 7.96 0.36 5.97
C ASP A 95 6.66 0.91 5.36
N ILE A 96 6.78 2.07 4.72
CA ILE A 96 5.68 2.85 4.15
C ILE A 96 6.09 3.39 2.78
N ALA A 97 5.15 3.42 1.85
CA ALA A 97 5.36 3.92 0.50
C ALA A 97 4.15 4.67 -0.05
N LEU A 98 4.43 5.53 -1.03
CA LEU A 98 3.43 6.17 -1.87
C LEU A 98 3.56 5.71 -3.31
N ILE A 99 2.42 5.35 -3.90
CA ILE A 99 2.29 5.07 -5.32
C ILE A 99 1.48 6.21 -5.96
N GLU A 100 2.10 6.92 -6.91
CA GLU A 100 1.42 7.89 -7.77
C GLU A 100 0.82 7.15 -8.98
N LEU A 101 -0.49 7.27 -9.17
CA LEU A 101 -1.21 6.66 -10.28
C LEU A 101 -1.06 7.47 -11.57
N GLN A 102 -0.99 6.80 -12.72
CA GLN A 102 -0.93 7.48 -14.03
C GLN A 102 -2.14 8.36 -14.31
N HIS A 103 -3.32 7.94 -13.83
CA HIS A 103 -4.56 8.69 -13.97
C HIS A 103 -5.31 8.69 -12.64
N PRO A 104 -5.88 9.84 -12.22
CA PRO A 104 -6.66 9.87 -11.01
C PRO A 104 -7.93 8.99 -11.12
N ILE A 105 -8.39 8.49 -9.98
CA ILE A 105 -9.69 7.84 -9.83
C ILE A 105 -10.66 8.94 -9.38
N ARG A 106 -11.50 9.39 -10.31
CA ARG A 106 -12.51 10.44 -10.11
C ARG A 106 -13.92 9.89 -10.36
N ASN A 107 -14.29 8.82 -9.66
CA ASN A 107 -15.67 8.34 -9.65
C ASN A 107 -16.30 8.64 -8.29
N THR A 108 -17.63 8.56 -8.21
CA THR A 108 -18.39 8.91 -6.99
C THR A 108 -18.44 7.76 -5.97
N THR A 109 -17.85 6.61 -6.29
CA THR A 109 -17.94 5.41 -5.44
C THR A 109 -16.64 5.12 -4.71
N VAL A 110 -15.50 5.46 -5.32
CA VAL A 110 -14.15 5.32 -4.74
C VAL A 110 -13.69 6.67 -4.20
N LEU A 111 -13.98 6.93 -2.93
CA LEU A 111 -13.60 8.17 -2.25
C LEU A 111 -12.31 7.96 -1.44
N PRO A 112 -11.26 8.78 -1.64
CA PRO A 112 -10.03 8.67 -0.86
C PRO A 112 -10.27 8.89 0.64
N PHE A 113 -9.47 8.22 1.47
CA PHE A 113 -9.53 8.35 2.92
C PHE A 113 -8.67 9.51 3.40
N GLY A 114 -9.14 10.18 4.46
CA GLY A 114 -8.30 11.06 5.27
C GLY A 114 -7.33 10.27 6.15
N THR A 115 -6.31 10.95 6.65
CA THR A 115 -5.37 10.42 7.65
C THR A 115 -5.60 11.11 8.99
N SER A 116 -5.21 10.46 10.09
CA SER A 116 -5.36 10.99 11.45
C SER A 116 -4.17 10.57 12.32
N ASP A 117 -4.02 11.24 13.47
CA ASP A 117 -3.05 10.90 14.50
C ASP A 117 -3.20 9.46 15.01
N LEU A 118 -2.12 8.95 15.59
CA LEU A 118 -2.11 7.62 16.16
C LEU A 118 -3.13 7.45 17.31
N PRO A 119 -3.89 6.35 17.30
CA PRO A 119 -4.79 6.00 18.40
C PRO A 119 -3.97 5.65 19.66
N VAL A 120 -4.50 5.88 20.87
CA VAL A 120 -3.78 5.52 22.10
C VAL A 120 -3.81 4.00 22.37
N PRO A 121 -2.87 3.44 23.16
CA PRO A 121 -2.98 2.07 23.65
C PRO A 121 -4.34 1.81 24.31
N GLY A 122 -4.95 0.67 23.98
CA GLY A 122 -6.31 0.29 24.38
C GLY A 122 -7.41 0.74 23.42
N ALA A 123 -7.13 1.60 22.44
CA ALA A 123 -8.11 2.00 21.44
C ALA A 123 -8.44 0.86 20.47
N GLU A 124 -9.67 0.87 19.96
CA GLU A 124 -10.12 -0.03 18.90
C GLU A 124 -9.81 0.54 17.51
N VAL A 125 -9.31 -0.32 16.63
CA VAL A 125 -8.97 0.00 15.24
C VAL A 125 -9.49 -1.09 14.31
N GLY A 126 -9.70 -0.75 13.04
CA GLY A 126 -10.09 -1.72 12.00
C GLY A 126 -9.00 -1.91 10.97
N VAL A 127 -8.67 -3.15 10.63
CA VAL A 127 -7.76 -3.47 9.51
C VAL A 127 -8.60 -3.92 8.32
N VAL A 128 -8.41 -3.30 7.16
CA VAL A 128 -9.09 -3.70 5.91
C VAL A 128 -8.06 -4.19 4.93
N SER A 129 -8.16 -5.46 4.53
CA SER A 129 -7.13 -6.14 3.74
C SER A 129 -7.69 -7.07 2.67
N TYR A 130 -6.89 -7.30 1.64
CA TYR A 130 -7.02 -8.45 0.76
C TYR A 130 -6.13 -9.56 1.30
N ALA A 131 -6.71 -10.59 1.92
CA ALA A 131 -5.97 -11.76 2.40
C ALA A 131 -5.97 -12.89 1.36
N HIS A 132 -5.03 -13.83 1.41
CA HIS A 132 -4.96 -14.97 0.47
C HIS A 132 -6.27 -15.78 0.37
N ASN A 133 -6.96 -16.00 1.49
CA ASN A 133 -8.27 -16.67 1.52
C ASN A 133 -9.46 -15.75 1.15
N ARG A 134 -9.21 -14.47 0.87
CA ARG A 134 -10.18 -13.42 0.53
C ARG A 134 -9.64 -12.51 -0.58
N SER A 135 -8.88 -13.07 -1.52
CA SER A 135 -8.27 -12.32 -2.63
C SER A 135 -9.29 -11.75 -3.60
N GLU A 136 -10.55 -12.21 -3.49
CA GLU A 136 -11.69 -11.81 -4.30
C GLU A 136 -12.55 -10.71 -3.69
N ALA A 137 -12.31 -10.22 -2.47
CA ALA A 137 -13.03 -9.05 -1.91
C ALA A 137 -12.29 -8.50 -0.68
N PRO A 138 -12.12 -7.17 -0.53
CA PRO A 138 -11.64 -6.62 0.71
C PRO A 138 -12.74 -6.83 1.75
N SER A 139 -12.35 -7.26 2.92
CA SER A 139 -13.24 -7.25 4.07
C SER A 139 -12.52 -6.60 5.23
N MET A 140 -13.27 -5.90 6.06
CA MET A 140 -12.78 -5.53 7.38
C MET A 140 -12.48 -6.83 8.14
N GLN A 141 -11.26 -6.97 8.65
CA GLN A 141 -10.96 -7.94 9.70
C GLN A 141 -11.58 -7.46 11.01
N ASP A 142 -11.89 -8.38 11.92
CA ASP A 142 -12.44 -8.07 13.24
C ASP A 142 -11.67 -6.92 13.92
N LEU A 143 -12.39 -6.08 14.66
CA LEU A 143 -11.80 -4.94 15.37
C LEU A 143 -10.60 -5.39 16.20
N CYS A 144 -9.51 -4.67 16.05
CA CYS A 144 -8.24 -4.93 16.72
C CYS A 144 -8.05 -3.90 17.84
N THR A 145 -7.25 -4.24 18.84
CA THR A 145 -6.87 -3.30 19.89
C THR A 145 -5.41 -2.91 19.71
N VAL A 146 -5.12 -1.64 19.96
CA VAL A 146 -3.75 -1.15 20.07
C VAL A 146 -3.15 -1.65 21.38
N ILE A 147 -2.17 -2.56 21.30
CA ILE A 147 -1.53 -3.13 22.49
C ILE A 147 -0.52 -2.14 23.06
N ALA A 148 0.35 -1.61 22.20
CA ALA A 148 1.43 -0.72 22.61
C ALA A 148 1.90 0.17 21.46
N HIS A 149 2.52 1.29 21.81
CA HIS A 149 3.32 2.10 20.92
C HIS A 149 4.79 1.87 21.25
N GLN A 150 5.61 1.63 20.24
CA GLN A 150 7.05 1.47 20.39
C GLN A 150 7.76 2.33 19.37
N SER A 151 8.39 3.42 19.82
CA SER A 151 9.10 4.40 18.98
C SER A 151 8.27 4.85 17.77
N ASP A 152 8.44 4.20 16.62
CA ASP A 152 7.88 4.54 15.32
C ASP A 152 6.90 3.48 14.80
N MET A 153 6.38 2.61 15.67
CA MET A 153 5.45 1.54 15.30
C MET A 153 4.36 1.26 16.36
N LEU A 154 3.23 0.75 15.90
CA LEU A 154 2.18 0.17 16.73
C LEU A 154 2.29 -1.35 16.77
N VAL A 155 1.93 -1.90 17.93
CA VAL A 155 1.65 -3.33 18.10
C VAL A 155 0.14 -3.50 18.20
N LEU A 156 -0.45 -4.27 17.29
CA LEU A 156 -1.88 -4.51 17.20
C LEU A 156 -2.21 -5.97 17.52
N SER A 157 -3.36 -6.19 18.16
CA SER A 157 -3.82 -7.53 18.56
C SER A 157 -4.27 -8.43 17.40
N CYS A 158 -4.31 -7.92 16.17
CA CYS A 158 -4.73 -8.72 15.02
C CYS A 158 -3.65 -9.70 14.57
N SER A 159 -4.10 -10.90 14.21
CA SER A 159 -3.34 -11.81 13.35
C SER A 159 -3.74 -11.53 11.90
N VAL A 160 -2.89 -10.82 11.16
CA VAL A 160 -3.12 -10.58 9.73
C VAL A 160 -2.62 -11.78 8.90
N ASP A 161 -3.22 -12.00 7.72
CA ASP A 161 -2.86 -13.09 6.79
C ASP A 161 -1.95 -12.60 5.65
N PHE A 162 -1.45 -13.52 4.82
CA PHE A 162 -0.73 -13.15 3.59
C PHE A 162 -1.59 -12.25 2.71
N GLY A 163 -1.01 -11.16 2.18
CA GLY A 163 -1.71 -10.12 1.41
C GLY A 163 -2.14 -8.90 2.23
N ALA A 164 -2.08 -9.00 3.57
CA ALA A 164 -2.37 -7.86 4.44
C ALA A 164 -1.25 -6.82 4.50
N SER A 165 -0.06 -7.11 3.96
CA SER A 165 0.99 -6.12 3.78
C SER A 165 0.48 -4.88 3.06
N GLY A 166 0.76 -3.70 3.61
CA GLY A 166 0.30 -2.42 3.08
C GLY A 166 -1.17 -2.10 3.38
N SER A 167 -1.86 -2.93 4.17
CA SER A 167 -3.26 -2.67 4.54
C SER A 167 -3.38 -1.43 5.42
N PRO A 168 -4.35 -0.54 5.14
CA PRO A 168 -4.65 0.56 6.04
C PRO A 168 -5.22 0.05 7.37
N VAL A 169 -4.77 0.69 8.44
CA VAL A 169 -5.37 0.61 9.77
C VAL A 169 -6.22 1.85 9.97
N PHE A 170 -7.49 1.67 10.32
CA PHE A 170 -8.46 2.73 10.49
C PHE A 170 -8.79 2.97 11.96
N ALA A 171 -8.82 4.24 12.35
CA ALA A 171 -9.58 4.67 13.52
C ALA A 171 -10.94 5.23 13.07
N PHE A 172 -11.93 5.14 13.95
CA PHE A 172 -13.28 5.62 13.70
C PHE A 172 -13.55 6.85 14.55
N GLY A 173 -13.82 7.99 13.90
CA GLY A 173 -14.19 9.22 14.58
C GLY A 173 -15.57 9.14 15.23
N ALA A 174 -15.88 10.10 16.10
CA ALA A 174 -17.22 10.23 16.70
C ALA A 174 -18.32 10.50 15.67
N ASP A 175 -17.95 11.05 14.51
CA ASP A 175 -18.77 11.25 13.31
C ASP A 175 -19.01 9.94 12.52
N GLY A 176 -18.36 8.85 12.93
CA GLY A 176 -18.37 7.58 12.21
C GLY A 176 -17.49 7.58 10.97
N GLU A 177 -16.69 8.61 10.70
CA GLU A 177 -15.75 8.62 9.57
C GLU A 177 -14.54 7.74 9.87
N ALA A 178 -14.13 6.94 8.88
CA ALA A 178 -12.91 6.14 8.97
C ALA A 178 -11.72 6.96 8.47
N ARG A 179 -10.68 7.08 9.29
CA ARG A 179 -9.42 7.75 8.94
C ARG A 179 -8.28 6.77 9.08
N ILE A 180 -7.35 6.78 8.12
CA ILE A 180 -6.17 5.92 8.17
C ILE A 180 -5.22 6.49 9.22
N VAL A 181 -4.82 5.65 10.16
CA VAL A 181 -3.88 6.00 11.24
C VAL A 181 -2.56 5.26 11.13
N SER A 182 -2.52 4.15 10.38
CA SER A 182 -1.32 3.34 10.22
C SER A 182 -1.41 2.43 9.00
N VAL A 183 -0.30 1.76 8.66
CA VAL A 183 -0.16 0.77 7.58
C VAL A 183 0.44 -0.50 8.15
N ILE A 184 -0.17 -1.65 7.87
CA ILE A 184 0.35 -2.96 8.27
C ILE A 184 1.66 -3.24 7.53
N SER A 185 2.72 -3.48 8.31
CA SER A 185 4.06 -3.78 7.82
C SER A 185 4.37 -5.27 7.94
N ALA A 186 4.33 -5.81 9.15
CA ALA A 186 4.82 -7.16 9.44
C ALA A 186 3.96 -7.90 10.46
N LYS A 187 4.14 -9.22 10.50
CA LYS A 187 3.63 -10.07 11.57
C LYS A 187 4.72 -10.29 12.61
N ALA A 188 4.34 -10.34 13.87
CA ALA A 188 5.23 -10.65 14.97
C ALA A 188 4.52 -11.49 16.04
N GLU A 189 5.24 -11.81 17.10
CA GLU A 189 4.69 -12.50 18.27
C GLU A 189 5.04 -11.69 19.52
N ALA A 190 4.07 -11.52 20.41
CA ALA A 190 4.24 -10.91 21.72
C ALA A 190 3.57 -11.79 22.77
N ASP A 191 4.30 -12.16 23.82
CA ASP A 191 3.83 -13.03 24.90
C ASP A 191 3.17 -14.34 24.41
N GLY A 192 3.75 -14.98 23.38
CA GLY A 192 3.22 -16.21 22.80
C GLY A 192 1.98 -16.04 21.93
N LYS A 193 1.57 -14.79 21.62
CA LYS A 193 0.40 -14.48 20.81
C LYS A 193 0.78 -13.78 19.51
N PRO A 194 0.15 -14.13 18.38
CA PRO A 194 0.37 -13.44 17.13
C PRO A 194 -0.12 -11.99 17.22
N VAL A 195 0.71 -11.07 16.78
CA VAL A 195 0.42 -9.63 16.71
C VAL A 195 0.82 -9.09 15.34
N SER A 196 0.29 -7.91 15.00
CA SER A 196 0.71 -7.19 13.79
C SER A 196 1.47 -5.92 14.17
N LEU A 197 2.51 -5.63 13.39
CA LEU A 197 3.28 -4.40 13.50
C LEU A 197 2.84 -3.45 12.40
N ALA A 198 2.62 -2.20 12.76
CA ALA A 198 2.12 -1.17 11.87
C ALA A 198 2.92 0.13 12.05
N VAL A 199 3.08 0.90 10.98
CA VAL A 199 3.95 2.09 10.96
C VAL A 199 3.28 3.28 11.67
N ASP A 200 4.03 4.08 12.44
CA ASP A 200 3.56 5.41 12.81
C ASP A 200 3.42 6.29 11.56
N LEU A 201 2.21 6.70 11.21
CA LEU A 201 1.90 7.16 9.85
C LEU A 201 2.39 8.57 9.53
N LEU A 202 2.14 9.56 10.41
CA LEU A 202 2.06 10.95 9.97
C LEU A 202 3.43 11.54 9.59
N ASP A 203 4.45 11.29 10.39
CA ASP A 203 5.80 11.80 10.15
C ASP A 203 6.41 11.16 8.88
N PRO A 204 6.45 9.82 8.75
CA PRO A 204 6.91 9.17 7.52
C PRO A 204 6.09 9.54 6.27
N LEU A 205 4.78 9.73 6.41
CA LEU A 205 3.94 10.16 5.29
C LEU A 205 4.30 11.58 4.82
N THR A 206 4.63 12.47 5.76
CA THR A 206 5.07 13.84 5.44
C THR A 206 6.40 13.83 4.70
N GLU A 207 7.38 13.06 5.19
CA GLU A 207 8.68 12.86 4.52
C GLU A 207 8.51 12.27 3.11
N LEU A 208 7.62 11.28 2.96
CA LEU A 208 7.30 10.65 1.67
C LEU A 208 6.69 11.60 0.66
N ARG A 209 5.77 12.48 1.08
CA ARG A 209 5.16 13.47 0.17
C ARG A 209 6.22 14.43 -0.38
N ALA A 210 7.10 14.92 0.49
CA ALA A 210 8.22 15.78 0.09
C ALA A 210 9.20 15.05 -0.86
N ALA A 211 9.50 13.78 -0.56
CA ALA A 211 10.33 12.95 -1.43
C ALA A 211 9.70 12.73 -2.81
N LEU A 212 8.39 12.46 -2.88
CA LEU A 212 7.67 12.19 -4.13
C LEU A 212 7.66 13.41 -5.08
N GLU A 213 7.53 14.62 -4.51
CA GLU A 213 7.54 15.89 -5.25
C GLU A 213 8.91 16.17 -5.88
N THR A 214 9.98 15.87 -5.16
CA THR A 214 11.37 16.14 -5.60
C THR A 214 11.99 14.97 -6.39
N ALA A 215 11.35 13.80 -6.37
CA ALA A 215 11.82 12.59 -7.02
C ALA A 215 11.99 12.75 -8.54
N GLN A 216 13.25 12.71 -8.99
CA GLN A 216 13.61 12.60 -10.40
C GLN A 216 13.45 11.18 -10.92
N ASP A 217 13.78 10.17 -10.09
CA ASP A 217 13.52 8.77 -10.37
C ASP A 217 12.05 8.44 -10.03
N PRO A 218 11.21 8.14 -11.03
CA PRO A 218 9.85 7.68 -10.76
C PRO A 218 9.80 6.28 -10.12
N GLY A 219 10.92 5.54 -10.17
CA GLY A 219 11.01 4.12 -9.89
C GLY A 219 11.63 3.39 -11.07
N ASN A 220 11.96 2.12 -10.86
CA ASN A 220 12.57 1.29 -11.91
C ASN A 220 11.60 1.12 -13.11
N GLY A 221 12.10 1.00 -14.34
CA GLY A 221 11.30 0.68 -15.53
C GLY A 221 10.86 1.84 -16.44
N LEU A 222 10.79 3.09 -15.97
CA LEU A 222 10.50 4.23 -16.83
C LEU A 222 11.78 4.82 -17.45
N GLU A 223 12.38 4.11 -18.41
CA GLU A 223 13.35 4.75 -19.31
C GLU A 223 12.63 5.84 -20.11
N ARG A 224 12.82 7.11 -19.72
CA ARG A 224 12.43 8.24 -20.56
C ARG A 224 13.26 8.17 -21.83
N MET A 225 12.67 7.77 -22.95
CA MET A 225 13.30 7.98 -24.25
C MET A 225 13.57 9.48 -24.40
N ALA A 226 14.84 9.86 -24.42
CA ALA A 226 15.24 11.22 -24.71
C ALA A 226 14.72 11.60 -26.11
N ALA A 227 13.98 12.69 -26.21
CA ALA A 227 13.53 13.23 -27.49
C ALA A 227 14.76 13.51 -28.36
N GLY A 228 15.02 12.65 -29.35
CA GLY A 228 16.20 12.73 -30.23
C GLY A 228 17.00 11.43 -30.38
N ALA A 229 16.78 10.42 -29.53
CA ALA A 229 17.46 9.13 -29.68
C ALA A 229 16.81 8.26 -30.77
N ARG A 230 17.21 8.49 -32.02
CA ARG A 230 16.84 7.64 -33.16
C ARG A 230 17.58 6.29 -33.01
N ARG A 231 16.90 5.25 -32.52
CA ARG A 231 17.42 3.87 -32.65
C ARG A 231 17.41 3.52 -34.14
N GLU A 232 18.59 3.38 -34.75
CA GLU A 232 18.73 2.76 -36.06
C GLU A 232 18.43 1.26 -35.94
N THR A 233 17.15 0.90 -35.93
CA THR A 233 16.75 -0.48 -36.16
C THR A 233 16.72 -0.70 -37.66
N GLY A 234 17.86 -1.13 -38.21
CA GLY A 234 17.98 -1.56 -39.60
C GLY A 234 17.14 -2.81 -39.85
N ALA A 235 15.89 -2.64 -40.29
CA ALA A 235 15.08 -3.72 -40.83
C ALA A 235 15.57 -4.04 -42.25
N LYS A 236 16.16 -5.23 -42.44
CA LYS A 236 16.43 -5.80 -43.76
C LYS A 236 15.12 -6.27 -44.37
N PHE A 237 14.64 -5.57 -45.41
CA PHE A 237 13.55 -6.05 -46.25
C PHE A 237 14.08 -7.21 -47.12
N VAL A 238 13.50 -8.39 -46.94
CA VAL A 238 13.64 -9.50 -47.90
C VAL A 238 12.64 -9.23 -49.03
N LYS A 239 13.15 -9.12 -50.26
CA LYS A 239 12.31 -8.95 -51.46
C LYS A 239 11.77 -10.32 -51.94
N PRO A 240 10.56 -10.38 -52.50
CA PRO A 240 10.00 -11.57 -53.14
C PRO A 240 10.71 -11.90 -54.46
#